data_AF-A0A9X3N1T8-F1
#
_entry.id   AF-A0A9X3N1T8-F1
#
_cell.length_a   1.000
_cell.length_b   1.000
_cell.length_c   1.000
_cell.angle_alpha   90.00
_cell.angle_beta   90.00
_cell.angle_gamma   90.00
#
_symmetry.space_group_name_H-M   'P 1'
#
loop_
_entity.id
_entity.type
_entity.pdbx_description
1 polymer ?
#
loop_
_entity_poly.entity_id
_entity_poly.type
_entity_poly.pdbx_seq_one_letter_code
_entity_poly.pdbx_strand_id
1 'polypeptide(L)'
;MNDHASQTAPSVVDRSLIAAAEHRRLGRQDAAAILYREVLSVAPTNVDALYGLAIVLRDSGDHGEAERILRDASSRTPHDERLAEMLAEILATPTAMPSQRRGFARRAARRIVRPTIEAAAQKPRILKYRALSTCRQVTGSPRRLQPVLLVGPGAIAFGEDVQLGWYRSPLFYAGYCHFEVSSVDARIEIGDHTEFNNNAFVKSEGAGIRIGARGLFGANIEIFDSNFHDLDPARRHGGNPRMAPVEIEENVFMGMSVKVLKGVTIGRDSVIGAGAVVSASIPAGVIAAGNPARVVREL
;
A
#
# COMPACT_ATOMS: atom_id res chain seq x y z
N MET A 1 13.74 -49.18 16.74
CA MET A 1 14.60 -48.01 17.00
C MET A 1 15.33 -47.71 15.70
N ASN A 2 15.05 -46.71 14.88
CA ASN A 2 14.25 -45.50 15.02
C ASN A 2 13.53 -45.23 13.68
N ASP A 3 12.23 -44.95 13.75
CA ASP A 3 11.46 -44.34 12.67
C ASP A 3 11.74 -42.84 12.67
N HIS A 4 12.57 -42.36 11.75
CA HIS A 4 12.66 -40.93 11.46
C HIS A 4 11.67 -40.60 10.35
N ALA A 5 10.45 -40.26 10.76
CA ALA A 5 9.45 -39.63 9.90
C ALA A 5 10.04 -38.36 9.26
N SER A 6 10.19 -38.37 7.94
CA SER A 6 10.54 -37.17 7.17
C SER A 6 9.34 -36.21 7.19
N GLN A 7 9.38 -35.19 8.05
CA GLN A 7 8.46 -34.06 7.95
C GLN A 7 8.91 -33.17 6.78
N THR A 8 8.34 -33.41 5.60
CA THR A 8 8.46 -32.47 4.47
C THR A 8 7.76 -31.17 4.82
N ALA A 9 8.42 -30.02 4.60
CA ALA A 9 7.84 -28.71 4.88
C ALA A 9 6.48 -28.52 4.17
N PRO A 10 5.48 -27.89 4.82
CA PRO A 10 4.16 -27.72 4.22
C PRO A 10 4.23 -26.91 2.92
N SER A 11 3.44 -27.31 1.92
CA SER A 11 3.37 -26.60 0.65
C SER A 11 2.89 -25.16 0.85
N VAL A 12 3.09 -24.30 -0.15
CA VAL A 12 2.60 -22.91 -0.10
C VAL A 12 1.07 -22.89 0.09
N VAL A 13 0.36 -23.82 -0.54
CA VAL A 13 -1.09 -24.01 -0.39
C VAL A 13 -1.45 -24.36 1.05
N ASP A 14 -0.74 -25.30 1.68
CA ASP A 14 -1.01 -25.73 3.06
C ASP A 14 -0.79 -24.59 4.05
N ARG A 15 0.27 -23.79 3.87
CA ARG A 15 0.54 -22.62 4.71
C ARG A 15 -0.56 -21.57 4.60
N SER A 16 -1.02 -21.28 3.38
CA SER A 16 -2.08 -20.31 3.15
C SER A 16 -3.44 -20.79 3.70
N LEU A 17 -3.74 -22.09 3.62
CA LEU A 17 -4.93 -22.68 4.22
C LEU A 17 -4.93 -22.56 5.76
N ILE A 18 -3.80 -22.88 6.39
CA ILE A 18 -3.64 -22.74 7.85
C ILE A 18 -3.82 -21.28 8.27
N ALA A 19 -3.20 -20.34 7.55
CA ALA A 19 -3.35 -18.91 7.82
C ALA A 19 -4.81 -18.44 7.65
N ALA A 20 -5.49 -18.86 6.58
CA ALA A 20 -6.88 -18.53 6.32
C ALA A 20 -7.81 -19.03 7.43
N ALA A 21 -7.60 -20.26 7.89
CA ALA A 21 -8.35 -20.85 8.99
C ALA A 21 -8.15 -20.08 10.31
N GLU A 22 -6.93 -19.66 10.60
CA GLU A 22 -6.63 -18.87 11.81
C GLU A 22 -7.24 -17.47 11.76
N HIS A 23 -7.18 -16.79 10.61
CA HIS A 23 -7.86 -15.51 10.42
C HIS A 23 -9.37 -15.63 10.63
N ARG A 24 -9.98 -16.71 10.13
CA ARG A 24 -11.40 -17.01 10.35
C ARG A 24 -11.70 -17.24 11.82
N ARG A 25 -10.90 -18.06 12.53
CA ARG A 25 -11.05 -18.33 13.97
C ARG A 25 -11.00 -17.06 14.81
N LEU A 26 -10.17 -16.10 14.41
CA LEU A 26 -10.03 -14.79 15.06
C LEU A 26 -11.10 -13.76 14.63
N GLY A 27 -12.12 -14.17 13.87
CA GLY A 27 -13.20 -13.29 13.40
C GLY A 27 -12.78 -12.30 12.30
N ARG A 28 -11.58 -12.43 11.74
CA ARG A 28 -11.04 -11.57 10.68
C ARG A 28 -11.51 -12.03 9.30
N GLN A 29 -12.82 -11.97 9.08
CA GLN A 29 -13.50 -12.54 7.90
C GLN A 29 -12.94 -12.03 6.56
N ASP A 30 -12.69 -10.73 6.42
CA ASP A 30 -12.14 -10.15 5.18
C ASP A 30 -10.76 -10.73 4.83
N ALA A 31 -9.88 -10.88 5.84
CA ALA A 31 -8.54 -11.43 5.65
C ALA A 31 -8.58 -12.93 5.32
N ALA A 32 -9.46 -13.68 5.99
CA ALA A 32 -9.69 -15.10 5.68
C ALA A 32 -10.19 -15.31 4.25
N ALA A 33 -11.13 -14.47 3.78
CA ALA A 33 -11.67 -14.57 2.43
C ALA A 33 -10.61 -14.30 1.34
N ILE A 34 -9.70 -13.35 1.57
CA ILE A 34 -8.59 -13.07 0.64
C ILE A 34 -7.69 -14.30 0.52
N LEU A 35 -7.26 -14.87 1.65
CA LEU A 35 -6.36 -16.02 1.65
C LEU A 35 -7.00 -17.27 1.03
N TYR A 36 -8.29 -17.53 1.29
CA TYR A 36 -8.98 -18.64 0.61
C TYR A 36 -9.08 -18.41 -0.91
N ARG A 37 -9.32 -17.18 -1.37
CA ARG A 37 -9.35 -16.87 -2.82
C ARG A 37 -7.98 -16.99 -3.46
N GLU A 38 -6.90 -16.65 -2.75
CA GLU A 38 -5.52 -16.87 -3.21
C GLU A 38 -5.20 -18.37 -3.34
N VAL A 39 -5.67 -19.20 -2.40
CA VAL A 39 -5.53 -20.65 -2.55
C VAL A 39 -6.28 -21.13 -3.80
N LEU A 40 -7.50 -20.63 -4.03
CA LEU A 40 -8.33 -21.04 -5.17
C LEU A 40 -7.83 -20.50 -6.52
N SER A 41 -7.02 -19.44 -6.56
CA SER A 41 -6.40 -19.01 -7.82
C SER A 41 -5.32 -19.98 -8.30
N VAL A 42 -4.69 -20.71 -7.37
CA VAL A 42 -3.65 -21.70 -7.65
C VAL A 42 -4.23 -23.12 -7.71
N ALA A 43 -5.17 -23.44 -6.83
CA ALA A 43 -5.83 -24.74 -6.73
C ALA A 43 -7.37 -24.56 -6.73
N PRO A 44 -8.01 -24.33 -7.90
CA PRO A 44 -9.42 -23.96 -7.99
C PRO A 44 -10.41 -25.00 -7.45
N THR A 45 -9.99 -26.26 -7.34
CA THR A 45 -10.80 -27.38 -6.84
C THR A 45 -10.45 -27.77 -5.40
N ASN A 46 -9.65 -26.96 -4.70
CA ASN A 46 -9.28 -27.25 -3.31
C ASN A 46 -10.52 -27.14 -2.40
N VAL A 47 -10.97 -28.28 -1.91
CA VAL A 47 -12.20 -28.41 -1.11
C VAL A 47 -12.13 -27.59 0.18
N ASP A 48 -11.00 -27.62 0.90
CA ASP A 48 -10.88 -26.95 2.19
C ASP A 48 -10.94 -25.42 2.04
N ALA A 49 -10.38 -24.88 0.95
CA ALA A 49 -10.52 -23.47 0.61
C ALA A 49 -11.95 -23.09 0.19
N LEU A 50 -12.61 -23.93 -0.63
CA LEU A 50 -14.00 -23.71 -1.06
C LEU A 50 -14.95 -23.71 0.15
N TYR A 51 -14.85 -24.74 1.00
CA TYR A 51 -15.62 -24.86 2.22
C TYR A 51 -15.32 -23.73 3.20
N GLY A 52 -14.03 -23.38 3.34
CA GLY A 52 -13.60 -22.30 4.22
C GLY A 52 -14.12 -20.93 3.81
N LEU A 53 -14.09 -20.64 2.50
CA LEU A 53 -14.64 -19.43 1.92
C LEU A 53 -16.17 -19.38 2.04
N ALA A 54 -16.86 -20.51 1.83
CA ALA A 54 -18.30 -20.60 1.98
C ALA A 54 -18.77 -20.25 3.40
N ILE A 55 -18.09 -20.76 4.44
CA ILE A 55 -18.36 -20.39 5.84
C ILE A 55 -18.18 -18.88 6.04
N VAL A 56 -17.06 -18.33 5.57
CA VAL A 56 -16.78 -16.90 5.74
C VAL A 56 -17.87 -16.04 5.09
N LEU A 57 -18.31 -16.41 3.88
CA LEU A 57 -19.35 -15.70 3.15
C LEU A 57 -20.72 -15.82 3.82
N ARG A 58 -21.09 -17.02 4.28
CA ARG A 58 -22.32 -17.26 5.04
C ARG A 58 -22.35 -16.42 6.31
N ASP A 59 -21.29 -16.50 7.12
CA ASP A 59 -21.20 -15.75 8.38
C ASP A 59 -21.14 -14.23 8.14
N SER A 60 -20.68 -13.80 6.96
CA SER A 60 -20.72 -12.41 6.48
C SER A 60 -22.06 -11.97 5.88
N GLY A 61 -23.04 -12.87 5.77
CA GLY A 61 -24.36 -12.63 5.18
C GLY A 61 -24.40 -12.56 3.65
N ASP A 62 -23.36 -13.02 2.96
CA ASP A 62 -23.28 -13.06 1.49
C ASP A 62 -23.70 -14.43 0.95
N HIS A 63 -24.94 -14.81 1.25
CA HIS A 63 -25.45 -16.16 0.95
C HIS A 63 -25.50 -16.43 -0.56
N GLY A 64 -25.69 -15.41 -1.39
CA GLY A 64 -25.73 -15.56 -2.85
C GLY A 64 -24.36 -15.87 -3.45
N GLU A 65 -23.29 -15.23 -2.98
CA GLU A 65 -21.93 -15.58 -3.40
C GLU A 65 -21.53 -16.97 -2.88
N ALA A 66 -21.89 -17.31 -1.63
CA ALA A 66 -21.64 -18.63 -1.06
C ALA A 66 -22.34 -19.75 -1.85
N GLU A 67 -23.62 -19.57 -2.19
CA GLU A 67 -24.38 -20.52 -3.01
C GLU A 67 -23.74 -20.73 -4.39
N ARG A 68 -23.38 -19.64 -5.09
CA ARG A 68 -22.79 -19.71 -6.42
C ARG A 68 -21.47 -20.50 -6.41
N ILE A 69 -20.60 -20.24 -5.43
CA ILE A 69 -19.31 -20.93 -5.29
C ILE A 69 -19.54 -22.41 -4.99
N LEU A 70 -20.46 -22.74 -4.08
CA LEU A 70 -20.74 -24.13 -3.72
C LEU A 70 -21.41 -24.91 -4.85
N ARG A 71 -22.25 -24.29 -5.69
CA ARG A 71 -22.82 -24.93 -6.89
C ARG A 71 -21.74 -25.25 -7.92
N ASP A 72 -20.85 -24.30 -8.20
CA ASP A 72 -19.72 -24.52 -9.11
C ASP A 72 -18.79 -25.60 -8.55
N ALA A 73 -18.45 -25.55 -7.27
CA ALA A 73 -17.68 -26.58 -6.59
C ALA A 73 -18.33 -27.97 -6.68
N SER A 74 -19.62 -28.09 -6.35
CA SER A 74 -20.36 -29.36 -6.38
C SER A 74 -20.44 -29.96 -7.78
N SER A 75 -20.42 -29.13 -8.84
CA SER A 75 -20.37 -29.62 -10.22
C SER A 75 -19.01 -30.23 -10.60
N ARG A 76 -17.93 -29.80 -9.93
CA ARG A 76 -16.55 -30.23 -10.20
C ARG A 76 -16.08 -31.33 -9.26
N THR A 77 -16.63 -31.37 -8.04
CA THR A 77 -16.34 -32.37 -6.99
C THR A 77 -17.65 -32.97 -6.45
N PRO A 78 -18.41 -33.73 -7.27
CA PRO A 78 -19.76 -34.20 -6.94
C PRO A 78 -19.83 -35.26 -5.81
N HIS A 79 -18.69 -35.74 -5.31
CA HIS A 79 -18.61 -36.73 -4.23
C HIS A 79 -18.18 -36.16 -2.87
N ASP A 80 -18.00 -34.83 -2.75
CA ASP A 80 -17.63 -34.24 -1.46
C ASP A 80 -18.89 -33.88 -0.63
N GLU A 81 -19.16 -34.69 0.39
CA GLU A 81 -20.33 -34.55 1.27
C GLU A 81 -20.33 -33.21 2.03
N ARG A 82 -19.16 -32.69 2.42
CA ARG A 82 -19.05 -31.44 3.20
C ARG A 82 -19.55 -30.23 2.40
N LEU A 83 -19.22 -30.17 1.12
CA LEU A 83 -19.69 -29.10 0.23
C LEU A 83 -21.19 -29.21 -0.06
N ALA A 84 -21.69 -30.45 -0.22
CA ALA A 84 -23.11 -30.71 -0.46
C ALA A 84 -23.98 -30.33 0.76
N GLU A 85 -23.54 -30.68 1.97
CA GLU A 85 -24.21 -30.31 3.22
C GLU A 85 -24.26 -28.80 3.42
N MET A 86 -23.13 -28.10 3.22
CA MET A 86 -23.08 -26.64 3.34
C MET A 86 -24.00 -25.94 2.33
N LEU A 87 -24.07 -26.47 1.10
CA LEU A 87 -25.00 -25.95 0.09
C LEU A 87 -26.45 -26.16 0.52
N ALA A 88 -26.79 -27.35 1.03
CA ALA A 88 -28.13 -27.65 1.54
C ALA A 88 -28.52 -26.73 2.72
N GLU A 89 -27.61 -26.47 3.65
CA GLU A 89 -27.82 -25.53 4.77
C GLU A 89 -28.13 -24.10 4.26
N ILE A 90 -27.35 -23.61 3.29
CA ILE A 90 -27.53 -22.27 2.73
C ILE A 90 -28.86 -22.17 1.98
N LEU A 91 -29.26 -23.21 1.26
CA LEU A 91 -30.53 -23.28 0.53
C LEU A 91 -31.75 -23.45 1.45
N ALA A 92 -31.59 -24.15 2.58
CA ALA A 92 -32.65 -24.35 3.58
C ALA A 92 -32.90 -23.12 4.44
N THR A 93 -32.00 -22.13 4.42
CA THR A 93 -32.15 -20.89 5.16
C THR A 93 -33.15 -19.97 4.43
N PRO A 94 -34.33 -19.63 5.02
CA PRO A 94 -35.32 -18.81 4.34
C PRO A 94 -34.74 -17.46 3.92
N THR A 95 -34.93 -17.08 2.66
CA THR A 95 -34.45 -15.81 2.10
C THR A 95 -35.04 -14.60 2.84
N ALA A 96 -34.28 -14.11 3.82
CA ALA A 96 -34.28 -12.81 4.50
C ALA A 96 -35.53 -12.35 5.28
N MET A 97 -35.37 -12.24 6.61
CA MET A 97 -36.14 -11.32 7.45
C MET A 97 -35.76 -9.84 7.16
N PRO A 98 -36.69 -8.86 7.29
CA PRO A 98 -36.50 -7.45 6.91
C PRO A 98 -35.32 -6.72 7.57
N SER A 99 -34.76 -7.25 8.66
CA SER A 99 -33.60 -6.68 9.35
C SER A 99 -32.28 -6.87 8.58
N GLN A 100 -32.18 -7.87 7.69
CA GLN A 100 -30.96 -8.13 6.89
C GLN A 100 -30.90 -7.34 5.58
N ARG A 101 -32.05 -6.90 5.04
CA ARG A 101 -32.08 -5.90 3.94
C ARG A 101 -31.45 -4.57 4.34
N ARG A 102 -31.48 -4.21 5.63
CA ARG A 102 -30.74 -3.04 6.15
C ARG A 102 -29.23 -3.21 6.07
N GLY A 103 -28.69 -4.43 6.15
CA GLY A 103 -27.25 -4.71 6.03
C GLY A 103 -26.73 -4.58 4.61
N PHE A 104 -27.46 -5.13 3.64
CA PHE A 104 -27.14 -5.01 2.21
C PHE A 104 -27.35 -3.58 1.68
N ALA A 105 -28.47 -2.94 2.04
CA ALA A 105 -28.69 -1.53 1.75
C ALA A 105 -27.64 -0.65 2.45
N ARG A 106 -27.22 -0.97 3.69
CA ARG A 106 -26.10 -0.26 4.35
C ARG A 106 -24.74 -0.54 3.70
N ARG A 107 -24.46 -1.74 3.18
CA ARG A 107 -23.19 -2.05 2.49
C ARG A 107 -23.13 -1.41 1.10
N ALA A 108 -24.20 -1.50 0.31
CA ALA A 108 -24.33 -0.82 -0.97
C ALA A 108 -24.40 0.70 -0.81
N ALA A 109 -25.17 1.21 0.15
CA ALA A 109 -25.17 2.63 0.50
C ALA A 109 -23.81 3.04 1.05
N ARG A 110 -23.11 2.27 1.88
CA ARG A 110 -21.72 2.58 2.28
C ARG A 110 -20.79 2.60 1.06
N ARG A 111 -20.97 1.74 0.06
CA ARG A 111 -20.15 1.73 -1.17
C ARG A 111 -20.33 2.97 -2.04
N ILE A 112 -21.51 3.61 -1.99
CA ILE A 112 -21.85 4.83 -2.73
C ILE A 112 -21.62 6.11 -1.87
N VAL A 113 -22.00 6.06 -0.60
CA VAL A 113 -21.90 7.16 0.38
C VAL A 113 -20.46 7.39 0.83
N ARG A 114 -19.64 6.36 0.95
CA ARG A 114 -18.25 6.48 1.42
C ARG A 114 -17.33 7.27 0.47
N PRO A 115 -17.28 7.01 -0.86
CA PRO A 115 -16.54 7.89 -1.76
C PRO A 115 -17.09 9.32 -1.77
N THR A 116 -18.39 9.48 -1.52
CA THR A 116 -19.03 10.81 -1.41
C THR A 116 -18.61 11.55 -0.13
N ILE A 117 -18.51 10.86 1.02
CA ILE A 117 -18.01 11.40 2.29
C ILE A 117 -16.51 11.69 2.20
N GLU A 118 -15.73 10.77 1.64
CA GLU A 118 -14.29 10.92 1.41
C GLU A 118 -14.03 12.16 0.52
N ALA A 119 -14.79 12.30 -0.56
CA ALA A 119 -14.75 13.48 -1.41
C ALA A 119 -15.18 14.75 -0.66
N ALA A 120 -16.27 14.70 0.13
CA ALA A 120 -16.73 15.87 0.90
C ALA A 120 -15.72 16.31 1.96
N ALA A 121 -14.99 15.38 2.59
CA ALA A 121 -13.96 15.67 3.57
C ALA A 121 -12.65 16.17 2.92
N GLN A 122 -12.25 15.59 1.79
CA GLN A 122 -10.97 15.90 1.15
C GLN A 122 -11.03 17.08 0.20
N LYS A 123 -12.11 17.24 -0.59
CA LYS A 123 -12.19 18.28 -1.63
C LYS A 123 -11.91 19.69 -1.08
N PRO A 124 -12.50 20.14 0.04
CA PRO A 124 -12.20 21.47 0.60
C PRO A 124 -10.73 21.60 1.00
N ARG A 125 -10.14 20.55 1.58
CA ARG A 125 -8.72 20.52 1.95
C ARG A 125 -7.84 20.58 0.69
N ILE A 126 -8.10 19.75 -0.31
CA ILE A 126 -7.37 19.76 -1.58
C ILE A 126 -7.42 21.16 -2.23
N LEU A 127 -8.59 21.80 -2.26
CA LEU A 127 -8.72 23.15 -2.80
C LEU A 127 -7.90 24.17 -2.00
N LYS A 128 -7.96 24.13 -0.65
CA LYS A 128 -7.14 24.97 0.22
C LYS A 128 -5.64 24.83 -0.09
N TYR A 129 -5.12 23.61 -0.15
CA TYR A 129 -3.69 23.37 -0.37
C TYR A 129 -3.25 23.70 -1.81
N ARG A 130 -4.14 23.55 -2.80
CA ARG A 130 -3.90 24.07 -4.16
C ARG A 130 -3.76 25.59 -4.16
N ALA A 131 -4.61 26.31 -3.41
CA ALA A 131 -4.53 27.77 -3.31
C ALA A 131 -3.26 28.24 -2.57
N LEU A 132 -2.80 27.46 -1.58
CA LEU A 132 -1.58 27.74 -0.82
C LEU A 132 -0.29 27.34 -1.55
N SER A 133 -0.38 26.54 -2.61
CA SER A 133 0.79 26.11 -3.38
C SER A 133 1.40 27.28 -4.14
N THR A 134 2.71 27.49 -3.95
CA THR A 134 3.47 28.60 -4.54
C THR A 134 4.34 28.20 -5.71
N CYS A 135 4.65 26.90 -5.87
CA CYS A 135 5.40 26.42 -7.03
C CYS A 135 4.60 26.60 -8.32
N ARG A 136 5.17 27.33 -9.28
CA ARG A 136 4.54 27.63 -10.58
C ARG A 136 5.07 26.76 -11.72
N GLN A 137 6.26 26.20 -11.57
CA GLN A 137 6.89 25.33 -12.57
C GLN A 137 6.52 23.86 -12.30
N VAL A 138 5.24 23.53 -12.47
CA VAL A 138 4.73 22.17 -12.25
C VAL A 138 4.29 21.57 -13.58
N THR A 139 4.82 20.40 -13.92
CA THR A 139 4.41 19.62 -15.09
C THR A 139 3.77 18.30 -14.66
N GLY A 140 2.87 17.77 -15.50
CA GLY A 140 2.07 16.59 -15.18
C GLY A 140 0.85 16.88 -14.30
N SER A 141 0.01 15.86 -14.11
CA SER A 141 -1.25 15.97 -13.34
C SER A 141 -1.47 14.72 -12.48
N PRO A 142 -0.87 14.66 -11.28
CA PRO A 142 -1.01 13.50 -10.41
C PRO A 142 -2.44 13.37 -9.89
N ARG A 143 -2.88 12.13 -9.64
CA ARG A 143 -4.13 11.83 -8.94
C ARG A 143 -3.99 12.16 -7.46
N ARG A 144 -4.56 13.29 -7.05
CA ARG A 144 -4.53 13.76 -5.65
C ARG A 144 -5.72 13.19 -4.87
N LEU A 145 -5.47 12.13 -4.11
CA LEU A 145 -6.48 11.56 -3.21
C LEU A 145 -6.51 12.26 -1.84
N GLN A 146 -5.39 12.89 -1.46
CA GLN A 146 -5.25 13.75 -0.28
C GLN A 146 -4.77 15.17 -0.68
N PRO A 147 -4.72 16.14 0.26
CA PRO A 147 -4.17 17.47 -0.03
C PRO A 147 -2.68 17.41 -0.36
N VAL A 148 -2.24 18.26 -1.29
CA VAL A 148 -0.84 18.33 -1.73
C VAL A 148 -0.42 19.80 -1.76
N LEU A 149 0.68 20.11 -1.09
CA LEU A 149 1.31 21.43 -1.08
C LEU A 149 2.56 21.38 -1.96
N LEU A 150 2.61 22.26 -2.97
CA LEU A 150 3.76 22.42 -3.86
C LEU A 150 4.38 23.80 -3.61
N VAL A 151 5.62 23.86 -3.16
CA VAL A 151 6.26 25.09 -2.65
C VAL A 151 7.57 25.39 -3.36
N GLY A 152 7.82 26.67 -3.63
CA GLY A 152 9.14 27.18 -3.99
C GLY A 152 9.34 27.49 -5.49
N PRO A 153 10.43 28.19 -5.84
CA PRO A 153 10.64 28.74 -7.18
C PRO A 153 11.16 27.73 -8.22
N GLY A 154 11.66 26.56 -7.80
CA GLY A 154 12.16 25.52 -8.70
C GLY A 154 11.06 24.75 -9.42
N ALA A 155 11.40 23.57 -9.94
CA ALA A 155 10.51 22.78 -10.79
C ALA A 155 10.12 21.42 -10.21
N ILE A 156 8.84 21.04 -10.37
CA ILE A 156 8.32 19.73 -9.98
C ILE A 156 7.68 19.07 -11.21
N ALA A 157 8.14 17.87 -11.55
CA ALA A 157 7.60 17.09 -12.66
C ALA A 157 6.97 15.80 -12.17
N PHE A 158 5.72 15.56 -12.57
CA PHE A 158 5.00 14.31 -12.37
C PHE A 158 4.85 13.59 -13.70
N GLY A 159 5.23 12.31 -13.73
CA GLY A 159 4.97 11.39 -14.83
C GLY A 159 3.49 11.00 -14.95
N GLU A 160 3.24 10.01 -15.79
CA GLU A 160 1.92 9.45 -16.01
C GLU A 160 1.42 8.70 -14.77
N ASP A 161 0.14 8.87 -14.46
CA ASP A 161 -0.57 8.09 -13.45
C ASP A 161 0.00 8.09 -12.02
N VAL A 162 0.74 9.14 -11.65
CA VAL A 162 1.25 9.30 -10.28
C VAL A 162 0.09 9.50 -9.28
N GLN A 163 0.08 8.72 -8.21
CA GLN A 163 -0.91 8.80 -7.14
C GLN A 163 -0.34 9.41 -5.87
N LEU A 164 -1.10 10.33 -5.27
CA LEU A 164 -0.76 10.97 -4.00
C LEU A 164 -1.89 10.76 -2.98
N GLY A 165 -1.67 9.81 -2.07
CA GLY A 165 -2.55 9.45 -0.95
C GLY A 165 -3.23 8.11 -1.10
N TRP A 166 -3.70 7.57 0.04
CA TRP A 166 -4.45 6.31 0.12
C TRP A 166 -5.53 6.37 1.21
N TYR A 167 -6.79 6.23 0.81
CA TYR A 167 -7.95 6.50 1.67
C TYR A 167 -8.13 5.54 2.86
N ARG A 168 -7.53 4.34 2.81
CA ARG A 168 -7.56 3.36 3.90
C ARG A 168 -6.38 3.45 4.86
N SER A 169 -5.37 4.26 4.53
CA SER A 169 -4.14 4.34 5.32
C SER A 169 -4.23 5.45 6.36
N PRO A 170 -3.41 5.38 7.43
CA PRO A 170 -3.29 6.46 8.42
C PRO A 170 -3.03 7.81 7.76
N LEU A 171 -3.37 8.90 8.46
CA LEU A 171 -3.13 10.28 8.03
C LEU A 171 -3.90 10.76 6.81
N PHE A 172 -4.74 9.95 6.16
CA PHE A 172 -5.53 10.40 5.00
C PHE A 172 -6.32 11.68 5.30
N TYR A 173 -7.08 11.70 6.40
CA TYR A 173 -7.90 12.85 6.80
C TYR A 173 -7.16 13.92 7.61
N ALA A 174 -5.91 13.69 8.00
CA ALA A 174 -5.18 14.56 8.93
C ALA A 174 -3.94 15.22 8.29
N GLY A 175 -3.25 14.54 7.37
CA GLY A 175 -2.02 14.99 6.73
C GLY A 175 -2.22 15.54 5.31
N TYR A 176 -1.09 15.84 4.68
CA TYR A 176 -0.98 16.30 3.28
C TYR A 176 0.40 15.90 2.76
N CYS A 177 0.56 15.72 1.44
CA CYS A 177 1.90 15.61 0.87
C CYS A 177 2.51 17.00 0.67
N HIS A 178 3.80 17.15 0.96
CA HIS A 178 4.56 18.38 0.79
C HIS A 178 5.73 18.14 -0.15
N PHE A 179 5.77 18.89 -1.25
CA PHE A 179 6.89 18.90 -2.19
C PHE A 179 7.44 20.32 -2.28
N GLU A 180 8.72 20.49 -1.95
CA GLU A 180 9.37 21.79 -1.90
C GLU A 180 10.64 21.84 -2.73
N VAL A 181 10.76 22.88 -3.55
CA VAL A 181 11.90 23.17 -4.41
C VAL A 181 12.41 24.57 -4.08
N SER A 182 13.31 24.65 -3.09
CA SER A 182 13.63 25.90 -2.38
C SER A 182 14.46 26.91 -3.19
N SER A 183 15.03 26.52 -4.32
CA SER A 183 15.78 27.40 -5.23
C SER A 183 15.32 27.23 -6.67
N VAL A 184 15.67 28.16 -7.57
CA VAL A 184 15.30 28.10 -8.99
C VAL A 184 15.88 26.90 -9.71
N ASP A 185 17.02 26.39 -9.22
CA ASP A 185 17.72 25.24 -9.79
C ASP A 185 17.26 23.90 -9.17
N ALA A 186 16.52 23.94 -8.05
CA ALA A 186 16.00 22.77 -7.38
C ALA A 186 14.93 22.06 -8.23
N ARG A 187 14.99 20.73 -8.25
CA ARG A 187 14.11 19.88 -9.05
C ARG A 187 13.63 18.66 -8.28
N ILE A 188 12.35 18.33 -8.42
CA ILE A 188 11.79 17.05 -8.00
C ILE A 188 11.12 16.41 -9.22
N GLU A 189 11.54 15.21 -9.58
CA GLU A 189 11.01 14.46 -10.71
C GLU A 189 10.47 13.11 -10.22
N ILE A 190 9.22 12.80 -10.56
CA ILE A 190 8.55 11.56 -10.15
C ILE A 190 8.08 10.82 -11.39
N GLY A 191 8.58 9.61 -11.58
CA GLY A 191 8.28 8.76 -12.73
C GLY A 191 6.90 8.12 -12.70
N ASP A 192 6.55 7.52 -13.83
CA ASP A 192 5.20 7.02 -14.11
C ASP A 192 4.73 5.93 -13.14
N HIS A 193 3.43 5.82 -12.93
CA HIS A 193 2.78 4.78 -12.12
C HIS A 193 3.34 4.69 -10.69
N THR A 194 3.85 5.81 -10.16
CA THR A 194 4.37 5.89 -8.81
C THR A 194 3.26 6.20 -7.82
N GLU A 195 3.23 5.47 -6.71
CA GLU A 195 2.23 5.64 -5.67
C GLU A 195 2.85 6.07 -4.35
N PHE A 196 2.50 7.27 -3.90
CA PHE A 196 2.72 7.69 -2.53
C PHE A 196 1.47 7.45 -1.70
N ASN A 197 1.67 6.86 -0.54
CA ASN A 197 0.67 6.85 0.53
C ASN A 197 0.58 8.26 1.17
N ASN A 198 0.11 8.34 2.40
CA ASN A 198 -0.22 9.60 3.05
C ASN A 198 0.99 10.31 3.64
N ASN A 199 0.95 11.64 3.62
CA ASN A 199 1.90 12.49 4.35
C ASN A 199 3.37 12.36 3.92
N ALA A 200 3.65 12.27 2.61
CA ALA A 200 5.01 12.31 2.11
C ALA A 200 5.58 13.74 2.15
N PHE A 201 6.86 13.88 2.48
CA PHE A 201 7.58 15.15 2.48
C PHE A 201 8.87 15.02 1.65
N VAL A 202 8.95 15.73 0.54
CA VAL A 202 10.12 15.74 -0.35
C VAL A 202 10.59 17.18 -0.49
N LYS A 203 11.86 17.44 -0.18
CA LYS A 203 12.43 18.78 -0.27
C LYS A 203 13.79 18.76 -0.96
N SER A 204 13.89 19.54 -2.03
CA SER A 204 15.12 19.82 -2.76
C SER A 204 15.56 21.28 -2.55
N GLU A 205 16.82 21.50 -2.19
CA GLU A 205 17.43 22.85 -2.14
C GLU A 205 18.30 23.16 -3.37
N GLY A 206 18.66 22.17 -4.19
CA GLY A 206 19.32 22.45 -5.47
C GLY A 206 19.81 21.23 -6.26
N ALA A 207 20.42 20.23 -5.62
CA ALA A 207 21.07 19.13 -6.33
C ALA A 207 20.09 18.22 -7.10
N GLY A 208 18.83 18.18 -6.65
CA GLY A 208 17.74 17.48 -7.31
C GLY A 208 17.37 16.15 -6.65
N ILE A 209 16.10 15.78 -6.79
CA ILE A 209 15.57 14.49 -6.34
C ILE A 209 14.83 13.86 -7.52
N ARG A 210 15.29 12.69 -7.95
CA ARG A 210 14.65 11.91 -9.01
C ARG A 210 14.12 10.60 -8.45
N ILE A 211 12.88 10.30 -8.77
CA ILE A 211 12.16 9.09 -8.36
C ILE A 211 11.70 8.38 -9.62
N GLY A 212 12.14 7.14 -9.79
CA GLY A 212 11.84 6.30 -10.94
C GLY A 212 10.37 5.89 -10.99
N ALA A 213 10.00 5.24 -12.10
CA ALA A 213 8.65 4.73 -12.30
C ALA A 213 8.31 3.56 -11.35
N ARG A 214 7.00 3.31 -11.16
CA ARG A 214 6.44 2.17 -10.40
C ARG A 214 6.89 2.09 -8.94
N GLY A 215 7.34 3.20 -8.37
CA GLY A 215 7.69 3.25 -6.96
C GLY A 215 6.46 3.08 -6.07
N LEU A 216 6.58 2.30 -5.00
CA LEU A 216 5.55 2.13 -3.98
C LEU A 216 6.05 2.69 -2.66
N PHE A 217 5.46 3.79 -2.19
CA PHE A 217 5.98 4.55 -1.06
C PHE A 217 4.96 4.58 0.07
N GLY A 218 5.36 4.07 1.24
CA GLY A 218 4.56 4.04 2.46
C GLY A 218 4.15 5.41 2.99
N ALA A 219 3.42 5.44 4.10
CA ALA A 219 3.05 6.72 4.72
C ALA A 219 4.28 7.37 5.38
N ASN A 220 4.31 8.70 5.51
CA ASN A 220 5.38 9.46 6.19
C ASN A 220 6.77 9.28 5.56
N ILE A 221 6.86 9.22 4.24
CA ILE A 221 8.16 9.17 3.55
C ILE A 221 8.79 10.56 3.56
N GLU A 222 10.08 10.62 3.85
CA GLU A 222 10.85 11.87 3.88
C GLU A 222 12.10 11.74 2.98
N ILE A 223 12.29 12.65 2.03
CA ILE A 223 13.41 12.58 1.06
C ILE A 223 14.05 13.97 0.92
N PHE A 224 15.38 14.03 1.09
CA PHE A 224 16.13 15.30 1.14
C PHE A 224 17.44 15.23 0.35
N ASP A 225 17.74 16.24 -0.46
CA ASP A 225 19.02 16.40 -1.17
C ASP A 225 20.03 17.32 -0.45
N SER A 226 19.69 17.79 0.76
CA SER A 226 20.45 18.77 1.52
C SER A 226 20.55 18.43 3.01
N ASN A 227 21.57 18.99 3.67
CA ASN A 227 21.68 19.04 5.14
C ASN A 227 20.91 20.22 5.76
N PHE A 228 20.37 21.15 4.94
CA PHE A 228 19.68 22.40 5.31
C PHE A 228 20.55 23.46 6.00
N HIS A 229 21.54 23.04 6.78
CA HIS A 229 22.52 23.92 7.41
C HIS A 229 23.94 23.38 7.26
N ASP A 230 24.92 24.26 7.40
CA ASP A 230 26.32 23.85 7.51
C ASP A 230 26.52 23.01 8.79
N LEU A 231 27.29 21.93 8.67
CA LEU A 231 27.57 21.06 9.81
C LEU A 231 28.60 21.69 10.75
N ASP A 232 29.48 22.54 10.24
CA ASP A 232 30.41 23.34 11.02
C ASP A 232 29.61 24.26 11.97
N PRO A 233 29.76 24.11 13.30
CA PRO A 233 29.03 24.92 14.26
C PRO A 233 29.23 26.43 14.06
N ALA A 234 30.42 26.86 13.63
CA ALA A 234 30.72 28.28 13.41
C ALA A 234 29.97 28.87 12.21
N ARG A 235 29.52 28.02 11.28
CA ARG A 235 28.82 28.44 10.05
C ARG A 235 27.34 28.02 10.02
N ARG A 236 26.79 27.46 11.11
CA ARG A 236 25.42 26.89 11.15
C ARG A 236 24.32 27.83 10.64
N HIS A 237 24.45 29.15 10.85
CA HIS A 237 23.45 30.16 10.51
C HIS A 237 23.70 30.94 9.20
N GLY A 238 24.81 30.67 8.50
CA GLY A 238 25.16 31.44 7.29
C GLY A 238 26.13 30.75 6.32
N GLY A 239 26.54 29.52 6.62
CA GLY A 239 27.34 28.67 5.74
C GLY A 239 26.49 28.00 4.68
N ASN A 240 27.16 27.45 3.68
CA ASN A 240 26.51 26.76 2.57
C ASN A 240 26.26 25.30 2.98
N PRO A 241 25.01 24.84 3.06
CA PRO A 241 24.71 23.45 3.37
C PRO A 241 25.24 22.54 2.25
N ARG A 242 25.76 21.38 2.65
CA ARG A 242 26.16 20.36 1.68
C ARG A 242 24.92 19.76 1.04
N MET A 243 24.86 19.83 -0.29
CA MET A 243 23.84 19.19 -1.11
C MET A 243 24.44 18.05 -1.94
N ALA A 244 23.63 17.05 -2.26
CA ALA A 244 23.97 15.98 -3.19
C ALA A 244 22.68 15.33 -3.71
N PRO A 245 22.60 14.96 -5.00
CA PRO A 245 21.36 14.48 -5.62
C PRO A 245 20.89 13.19 -4.95
N VAL A 246 19.57 12.98 -4.95
CA VAL A 246 18.96 11.71 -4.52
C VAL A 246 18.32 11.03 -5.71
N GLU A 247 18.66 9.76 -5.89
CA GLU A 247 18.22 8.95 -7.02
C GLU A 247 17.50 7.71 -6.49
N ILE A 248 16.18 7.67 -6.61
CA ILE A 248 15.40 6.46 -6.33
C ILE A 248 15.10 5.83 -7.67
N GLU A 249 15.62 4.63 -7.92
CA GLU A 249 15.41 3.96 -9.20
C GLU A 249 14.01 3.36 -9.31
N GLU A 250 13.76 2.69 -10.43
CA GLU A 250 12.45 2.14 -10.79
C GLU A 250 12.06 0.96 -9.90
N ASN A 251 10.76 0.83 -9.65
CA ASN A 251 10.15 -0.28 -8.90
C ASN A 251 10.68 -0.45 -7.46
N VAL A 252 11.10 0.64 -6.82
CA VAL A 252 11.50 0.64 -5.40
C VAL A 252 10.26 0.61 -4.50
N PHE A 253 10.28 -0.24 -3.48
CA PHE A 253 9.27 -0.24 -2.41
C PHE A 253 9.86 0.32 -1.12
N MET A 254 9.23 1.33 -0.52
CA MET A 254 9.57 1.81 0.82
C MET A 254 8.41 1.58 1.80
N GLY A 255 8.71 0.95 2.93
CA GLY A 255 7.81 0.88 4.07
C GLY A 255 7.49 2.26 4.66
N MET A 256 6.53 2.32 5.59
CA MET A 256 6.16 3.59 6.22
C MET A 256 7.34 4.21 7.01
N SER A 257 7.37 5.53 7.09
CA SER A 257 8.33 6.30 7.89
C SER A 257 9.79 6.09 7.50
N VAL A 258 10.08 5.88 6.21
CA VAL A 258 11.45 5.84 5.68
C VAL A 258 11.94 7.27 5.42
N LYS A 259 13.20 7.53 5.80
CA LYS A 259 13.89 8.79 5.55
C LYS A 259 15.10 8.56 4.65
N VAL A 260 15.17 9.25 3.53
CA VAL A 260 16.28 9.21 2.58
C VAL A 260 17.05 10.53 2.64
N LEU A 261 18.36 10.43 2.87
CA LEU A 261 19.25 11.59 2.97
C LEU A 261 19.98 11.86 1.65
N LYS A 262 20.59 13.04 1.57
CA LYS A 262 21.28 13.53 0.39
C LYS A 262 22.34 12.56 -0.14
N GLY A 263 22.53 12.54 -1.45
CA GLY A 263 23.59 11.77 -2.11
C GLY A 263 23.34 10.27 -2.15
N VAL A 264 22.12 9.81 -1.81
CA VAL A 264 21.74 8.40 -1.82
C VAL A 264 21.18 8.02 -3.18
N THR A 265 21.64 6.88 -3.68
CA THR A 265 20.96 6.12 -4.75
C THR A 265 20.33 4.86 -4.16
N ILE A 266 19.05 4.63 -4.40
CA ILE A 266 18.37 3.37 -4.06
C ILE A 266 18.14 2.62 -5.36
N GLY A 267 18.85 1.51 -5.51
CA GLY A 267 18.84 0.70 -6.72
C GLY A 267 17.47 0.09 -7.01
N ARG A 268 17.26 -0.18 -8.29
CA ARG A 268 16.04 -0.77 -8.86
C ARG A 268 15.60 -2.02 -8.13
N ASP A 269 14.28 -2.23 -8.07
CA ASP A 269 13.62 -3.39 -7.47
C ASP A 269 13.88 -3.56 -5.95
N SER A 270 14.60 -2.65 -5.29
CA SER A 270 14.93 -2.79 -3.87
C SER A 270 13.78 -2.45 -2.94
N VAL A 271 13.77 -3.10 -1.77
CA VAL A 271 12.81 -2.87 -0.69
C VAL A 271 13.50 -2.20 0.50
N ILE A 272 12.96 -1.09 0.97
CA ILE A 272 13.41 -0.41 2.18
C ILE A 272 12.41 -0.67 3.31
N GLY A 273 12.87 -1.29 4.39
CA GLY A 273 12.06 -1.61 5.56
C GLY A 273 11.49 -0.37 6.25
N ALA A 274 10.32 -0.50 6.87
CA ALA A 274 9.66 0.59 7.58
C ALA A 274 10.55 1.19 8.69
N GLY A 275 10.50 2.52 8.84
CA GLY A 275 11.28 3.26 9.84
C GLY A 275 12.76 3.41 9.52
N ALA A 276 13.23 2.96 8.34
CA ALA A 276 14.64 3.01 8.00
C ALA A 276 15.14 4.43 7.70
N VAL A 277 16.40 4.70 8.04
CA VAL A 277 17.11 5.93 7.67
C VAL A 277 18.22 5.58 6.69
N VAL A 278 17.99 5.93 5.43
CA VAL A 278 18.91 5.66 4.32
C VAL A 278 19.89 6.81 4.20
N SER A 279 21.12 6.60 4.70
CA SER A 279 22.21 7.57 4.67
C SER A 279 23.37 7.19 3.75
N ALA A 280 23.27 6.03 3.09
CA ALA A 280 24.20 5.53 2.09
C ALA A 280 23.43 4.80 1.00
N SER A 281 23.96 4.79 -0.22
CA SER A 281 23.32 4.14 -1.38
C SER A 281 23.07 2.65 -1.13
N ILE A 282 21.93 2.18 -1.64
CA ILE A 282 21.47 0.80 -1.53
C ILE A 282 21.58 0.16 -2.93
N PRO A 283 22.21 -1.02 -3.07
CA PRO A 283 22.25 -1.74 -4.34
C PRO A 283 20.85 -2.07 -4.89
N ALA A 284 20.79 -2.47 -6.15
CA ALA A 284 19.56 -3.00 -6.76
C ALA A 284 19.24 -4.41 -6.26
N GLY A 285 17.96 -4.79 -6.26
CA GLY A 285 17.51 -6.15 -5.98
C GLY A 285 17.76 -6.62 -4.54
N VAL A 286 17.72 -5.72 -3.55
CA VAL A 286 17.95 -6.09 -2.15
C VAL A 286 16.85 -5.60 -1.22
N ILE A 287 16.76 -6.21 -0.04
CA ILE A 287 16.04 -5.68 1.10
C ILE A 287 17.04 -4.98 2.02
N ALA A 288 16.82 -3.71 2.34
CA ALA A 288 17.59 -2.96 3.32
C ALA A 288 16.69 -2.42 4.43
N ALA A 289 17.18 -2.38 5.68
CA ALA A 289 16.43 -1.87 6.82
C ALA A 289 17.34 -1.33 7.92
N GLY A 290 16.76 -0.58 8.87
CA GLY A 290 17.45 -0.08 10.06
C GLY A 290 17.80 1.41 10.02
N ASN A 291 18.38 1.90 11.11
CA ASN A 291 18.89 3.27 11.25
C ASN A 291 20.34 3.21 11.77
N PRO A 292 21.36 3.38 10.90
CA PRO A 292 21.24 3.59 9.46
C PRO A 292 20.86 2.29 8.72
N ALA A 293 20.22 2.42 7.55
CA ALA A 293 19.79 1.30 6.74
C ALA A 293 20.98 0.48 6.23
N ARG A 294 20.88 -0.85 6.30
CA ARG A 294 21.87 -1.80 5.78
C ARG A 294 21.17 -2.90 5.00
N VAL A 295 21.86 -3.45 4.01
CA VAL A 295 21.37 -4.63 3.29
C VAL A 295 21.17 -5.77 4.29
N VAL A 296 19.97 -6.35 4.28
CA VAL A 296 19.56 -7.49 5.08
C VAL A 296 19.74 -8.77 4.27
N ARG A 297 19.27 -8.76 3.03
CA ARG A 297 19.40 -9.87 2.07
C ARG A 297 19.12 -9.40 0.64
N GLU A 298 19.53 -10.21 -0.33
CA GLU A 298 19.07 -10.11 -1.73
C GLU A 298 17.60 -10.55 -1.84
N LEU A 299 16.89 -10.07 -2.88
CA LEU A 299 15.46 -10.33 -3.09
C LEU A 299 15.16 -11.71 -3.66
#